data_AF-A0A949ICG6-F1
#
_entry.id   AF-A0A949ICG6-F1
#
_cell.length_a   1.000
_cell.length_b   1.000
_cell.length_c   1.000
_cell.angle_alpha   90.00
_cell.angle_beta   90.00
_cell.angle_gamma   90.00
#
_symmetry.space_group_name_H-M   'P 1'
#
loop_
_entity.id
_entity.type
_entity.pdbx_description
1 polymer ?
#
loop_
_entity_poly.entity_id
_entity_poly.type
_entity_poly.pdbx_seq_one_letter_code
_entity_poly.pdbx_strand_id
1 'polypeptide(L)'
;MNISGQFRPVATPHTDNTQPVGELLAQGLELVEELTLKLQKLDSLMLTGKPNEISEAAASVEVALNDAAPAFAEIAEAMGRLGASNLAAAAAQLRHIEQEDEAGLAEALRGALTRFAKRSVNASRRAQQLNRGLSAALRSLQALGVQEAGRLIAEA
;
A
#
# COMPACT_ATOMS: atom_id res chain seq x y z
N MET A 1 2.62 37.80 -56.93
CA MET A 1 3.08 37.25 -55.64
C MET A 1 1.86 37.00 -54.77
N ASN A 2 1.44 35.75 -54.60
CA ASN A 2 0.38 35.36 -53.65
C ASN A 2 0.79 34.04 -53.02
N ILE A 3 1.27 34.10 -51.78
CA ILE A 3 1.70 32.93 -51.01
C ILE A 3 0.50 32.49 -50.18
N SER A 4 -0.26 31.52 -50.69
CA SER A 4 -1.31 30.85 -49.92
C SER A 4 -0.64 29.82 -49.00
N GLY A 5 -0.39 30.21 -47.75
CA GLY A 5 0.06 29.29 -46.72
C GLY A 5 -1.09 28.37 -46.31
N GLN A 6 -1.12 27.16 -46.85
CA GLN A 6 -1.95 26.08 -46.31
C GLN A 6 -1.33 25.62 -44.98
N PHE A 7 -1.95 26.01 -43.87
CA PHE A 7 -1.70 25.37 -42.59
C PHE A 7 -2.22 23.94 -42.64
N ARG A 8 -1.31 22.97 -42.66
CA ARG A 8 -1.65 21.57 -42.36
C ARG A 8 -2.06 21.49 -40.89
N PRO A 9 -3.21 20.91 -40.55
CA PRO A 9 -3.46 20.51 -39.18
C PRO A 9 -2.42 19.47 -38.81
N VAL A 10 -1.57 19.80 -37.84
CA VAL A 10 -0.69 18.83 -37.19
C VAL A 10 -1.62 17.88 -36.47
N ALA A 11 -1.75 16.66 -36.99
CA ALA A 11 -2.34 15.57 -36.25
C ALA A 11 -1.45 15.36 -35.01
N THR A 12 -1.88 15.90 -33.87
CA THR A 12 -1.34 15.45 -32.59
C THR A 12 -1.67 13.97 -32.49
N PRO A 13 -0.68 13.09 -32.32
CA PRO A 13 -0.99 11.73 -31.90
C PRO A 13 -1.57 11.88 -30.50
N HIS A 14 -2.89 11.87 -30.39
CA HIS A 14 -3.52 11.41 -29.16
C HIS A 14 -3.13 9.95 -29.09
N THR A 15 -2.03 9.68 -28.39
CA THR A 15 -1.78 8.38 -27.76
C THR A 15 -2.97 8.15 -26.84
N ASP A 16 -4.04 7.63 -27.41
CA ASP A 16 -5.20 7.08 -26.74
C ASP A 16 -4.79 5.74 -26.12
N ASN A 17 -3.71 5.77 -25.35
CA ASN A 17 -3.26 4.66 -24.51
C ASN A 17 -4.02 4.73 -23.19
N THR A 18 -5.32 5.01 -23.29
CA THR A 18 -6.24 5.02 -22.18
C THR A 18 -6.53 3.55 -21.92
N GLN A 19 -5.72 2.90 -21.07
CA GLN A 19 -6.09 1.58 -20.55
C GLN A 19 -7.55 1.67 -20.09
N PRO A 20 -8.41 0.72 -20.50
CA PRO A 20 -9.80 0.74 -20.12
C PRO A 20 -9.88 0.75 -18.58
N VAL A 21 -10.76 1.57 -18.03
CA VAL A 21 -10.89 1.75 -16.57
C VAL A 21 -11.02 0.40 -15.85
N GLY A 22 -11.69 -0.57 -16.47
CA GLY A 22 -11.78 -1.94 -15.97
C GLY A 22 -10.43 -2.63 -15.76
N GLU A 23 -9.48 -2.52 -16.70
CA GLU A 23 -8.13 -3.09 -16.55
C GLU A 23 -7.35 -2.43 -15.41
N LEU A 24 -7.44 -1.11 -15.29
CA LEU A 24 -6.80 -0.38 -14.18
C LEU A 24 -7.38 -0.78 -12.82
N LEU A 25 -8.71 -0.94 -12.73
CA LEU A 25 -9.37 -1.38 -11.50
C LEU A 25 -9.04 -2.83 -11.14
N ALA A 26 -8.96 -3.72 -12.13
CA ALA A 26 -8.57 -5.11 -11.94
C ALA A 26 -7.10 -5.23 -11.48
N GLN A 27 -6.19 -4.52 -12.14
CA GLN A 27 -4.78 -4.44 -11.74
C GLN A 27 -4.64 -3.87 -10.32
N GLY A 28 -5.38 -2.80 -10.00
CA GLY A 28 -5.41 -2.25 -8.65
C GLY A 28 -5.86 -3.26 -7.60
N LEU A 29 -6.86 -4.08 -7.93
CA LEU A 29 -7.36 -5.11 -7.03
C LEU A 29 -6.29 -6.18 -6.77
N GLU A 30 -5.64 -6.69 -7.82
CA GLU A 30 -4.55 -7.67 -7.71
C GLU A 30 -3.40 -7.15 -6.85
N LEU A 31 -2.99 -5.89 -7.06
CA LEU A 31 -1.93 -5.25 -6.25
C LEU A 31 -2.31 -5.17 -4.77
N VAL A 32 -3.55 -4.81 -4.45
CA VAL A 32 -4.02 -4.75 -3.06
C VAL A 32 -4.06 -6.14 -2.42
N GLU A 33 -4.44 -7.17 -3.18
CA GLU A 33 -4.43 -8.55 -2.71
C GLU A 33 -3.00 -9.04 -2.44
N GLU A 34 -2.05 -8.77 -3.35
CA GLU A 34 -0.64 -9.10 -3.15
C GLU A 34 -0.06 -8.39 -1.92
N LEU A 35 -0.31 -7.09 -1.77
CA LEU A 35 0.08 -6.31 -0.60
C LEU A 35 -0.53 -6.86 0.69
N THR A 36 -1.79 -7.30 0.64
CA THR A 36 -2.47 -7.92 1.77
C THR A 36 -1.80 -9.23 2.19
N LEU A 37 -1.37 -10.05 1.24
CA LEU A 37 -0.65 -11.30 1.51
C LEU A 37 0.73 -11.02 2.14
N LYS A 38 1.51 -10.08 1.60
CA LYS A 38 2.80 -9.69 2.19
C LYS A 38 2.65 -9.15 3.61
N LEU A 39 1.63 -8.32 3.83
CA LEU A 39 1.31 -7.79 5.15
C LEU A 39 0.87 -8.89 6.13
N GLN A 40 0.11 -9.89 5.67
CA GLN A 40 -0.25 -11.04 6.48
C GLN A 40 0.98 -11.89 6.86
N LYS A 41 1.93 -12.05 5.94
CA LYS A 41 3.21 -12.72 6.23
C LYS A 41 4.03 -11.96 7.27
N LEU A 42 4.09 -10.63 7.16
CA LEU A 42 4.75 -9.78 8.16
C LEU A 42 4.10 -9.92 9.55
N ASP A 43 2.77 -9.83 9.61
CA ASP A 43 2.00 -10.02 10.84
C ASP A 43 2.25 -11.43 11.43
N SER A 44 2.36 -12.42 10.53
CA SER A 44 2.90 -13.77 10.70
C SER A 44 4.13 -13.85 11.59
N LEU A 45 5.19 -13.24 11.05
CA LEU A 45 6.54 -13.24 11.58
C LEU A 45 6.67 -12.41 12.86
N MET A 46 5.87 -11.35 13.02
CA MET A 46 5.81 -10.61 14.27
C MET A 46 5.36 -11.47 15.45
N LEU A 47 4.60 -12.54 15.22
CA LEU A 47 4.22 -13.49 16.28
C LEU A 47 5.35 -14.48 16.62
N THR A 48 6.24 -14.78 15.68
CA THR A 48 7.37 -15.69 15.92
C THR A 48 8.52 -14.99 16.64
N GLY A 49 8.54 -13.65 16.61
CA GLY A 49 9.50 -12.83 17.35
C GLY A 49 10.92 -12.84 16.77
N LYS A 50 11.09 -13.24 15.51
CA LYS A 50 12.40 -13.33 14.83
C LYS A 50 12.76 -11.99 14.15
N PRO A 51 13.69 -11.18 14.71
CA PRO A 51 13.88 -9.79 14.27
C PRO A 51 14.37 -9.63 12.83
N ASN A 52 15.23 -10.55 12.36
CA ASN A 52 15.77 -10.51 11.00
C ASN A 52 14.67 -10.79 9.96
N GLU A 53 13.89 -11.85 10.16
CA GLU A 53 12.78 -12.22 9.27
C GLU A 53 11.69 -11.13 9.25
N ILE A 54 11.42 -10.49 10.39
CA ILE A 54 10.49 -9.35 10.47
C ILE A 54 11.01 -8.16 9.64
N SER A 55 12.30 -7.83 9.76
CA SER A 55 12.92 -6.73 9.02
C SER A 55 12.88 -6.96 7.51
N GLU A 56 13.21 -8.16 7.05
CA GLU A 56 13.15 -8.54 5.63
C GLU A 56 11.71 -8.48 5.08
N ALA A 57 10.74 -8.99 5.84
CA ALA A 57 9.35 -8.93 5.44
C ALA A 57 8.80 -7.50 5.41
N ALA A 58 9.23 -6.64 6.34
CA ALA A 58 8.86 -5.23 6.35
C ALA A 58 9.43 -4.50 5.12
N ALA A 59 10.69 -4.72 4.79
CA ALA A 59 11.31 -4.16 3.58
C ALA A 59 10.60 -4.64 2.31
N SER A 60 10.20 -5.92 2.25
CA SER A 60 9.43 -6.45 1.11
C SER A 60 8.05 -5.80 0.97
N VAL A 61 7.37 -5.48 2.07
CA VAL A 61 6.11 -4.72 2.05
C VAL A 61 6.33 -3.29 1.57
N GLU A 62 7.40 -2.63 2.03
CA GLU A 62 7.74 -1.26 1.63
C GLU A 62 8.05 -1.16 0.12
N VAL A 63 8.86 -2.08 -0.41
CA VAL A 63 9.14 -2.15 -1.85
C VAL A 63 7.86 -2.33 -2.65
N ALA A 64 7.02 -3.30 -2.27
CA ALA A 64 5.76 -3.55 -2.96
C ALA A 64 4.79 -2.35 -2.90
N LEU A 65 4.80 -1.57 -1.82
CA LEU A 65 4.01 -0.34 -1.72
C LEU A 65 4.52 0.75 -2.66
N ASN A 66 5.83 0.91 -2.75
CA ASN A 66 6.45 1.88 -3.66
C ASN A 66 6.20 1.49 -5.13
N ASP A 67 6.30 0.19 -5.44
CA ASP A 67 6.04 -0.33 -6.79
C ASP A 67 4.57 -0.20 -7.20
N ALA A 68 3.64 -0.31 -6.25
CA ALA A 68 2.20 -0.17 -6.50
C ALA A 68 1.72 1.30 -6.53
N ALA A 69 2.52 2.24 -6.03
CA ALA A 69 2.13 3.66 -5.93
C ALA A 69 1.74 4.31 -7.28
N PRO A 70 2.46 4.08 -8.40
CA PRO A 70 2.07 4.60 -9.71
C PRO A 70 0.70 4.09 -10.17
N ALA A 71 0.42 2.79 -10.00
CA ALA A 71 -0.86 2.21 -10.39
C ALA A 71 -2.03 2.82 -9.59
N PHE A 72 -1.87 3.06 -8.28
CA PHE A 72 -2.90 3.74 -7.50
C PHE A 72 -3.09 5.20 -7.90
N ALA A 73 -2.03 5.88 -8.35
CA ALA A 73 -2.14 7.23 -8.89
C ALA A 73 -2.94 7.25 -10.20
N GLU A 74 -2.68 6.30 -11.10
CA GLU A 74 -3.42 6.14 -12.36
C GLU A 74 -4.91 5.83 -12.13
N ILE A 75 -5.21 4.97 -11.14
CA ILE A 75 -6.60 4.70 -10.73
C ILE A 75 -7.26 5.98 -10.20
N ALA A 76 -6.56 6.76 -9.37
CA ALA A 76 -7.10 8.03 -8.86
C ALA A 76 -7.36 9.04 -9.99
N GLU A 77 -6.48 9.11 -10.98
CA GLU A 77 -6.67 9.95 -12.17
C GLU A 77 -7.84 9.46 -13.04
N ALA A 78 -7.96 8.15 -13.26
CA ALA A 78 -9.10 7.56 -13.96
C ALA A 78 -10.43 7.86 -13.25
N MET A 79 -10.48 7.78 -11.92
CA MET A 79 -11.66 8.22 -11.14
C MET A 79 -11.93 9.71 -11.30
N GLY A 80 -10.89 10.55 -11.28
CA GLY A 80 -11.01 11.99 -11.51
C GLY A 80 -11.61 12.31 -12.88
N ARG A 81 -11.19 11.60 -13.93
CA ARG A 81 -11.75 11.70 -15.29
C ARG A 81 -13.22 11.27 -15.35
N LEU A 82 -13.62 10.29 -14.55
CA LEU A 82 -15.02 9.88 -14.37
C LEU A 82 -15.86 10.88 -13.54
N GLY A 83 -15.26 11.94 -13.00
CA GLY A 83 -15.93 12.88 -12.09
C GLY A 83 -16.21 12.29 -10.71
N ALA A 84 -15.48 11.24 -10.32
CA ALA A 84 -15.63 10.56 -9.05
C ALA A 84 -14.54 10.96 -8.04
N SER A 85 -14.94 11.33 -6.83
CA SER A 85 -14.02 11.68 -5.74
C SER A 85 -13.50 10.48 -4.96
N ASN A 86 -14.10 9.30 -5.14
CA ASN A 86 -13.74 8.06 -4.48
C ASN A 86 -14.32 6.86 -5.24
N LEU A 87 -13.88 5.64 -4.89
CA LEU A 87 -14.33 4.39 -5.54
C LEU A 87 -15.83 4.13 -5.44
N ALA A 88 -16.51 4.61 -4.40
CA ALA A 88 -17.96 4.47 -4.27
C ALA A 88 -18.69 5.38 -5.26
N ALA A 89 -18.23 6.62 -5.41
CA ALA A 89 -18.71 7.54 -6.42
C ALA A 89 -18.38 7.03 -7.82
N ALA A 90 -17.20 6.43 -8.03
CA ALA A 90 -16.81 5.84 -9.31
C ALA A 90 -17.75 4.70 -9.68
N ALA A 91 -18.04 3.78 -8.77
CA ALA A 91 -19.02 2.71 -9.01
C ALA A 91 -20.42 3.24 -9.37
N ALA A 92 -20.87 4.31 -8.71
CA ALA A 92 -22.15 4.95 -9.03
C ALA A 92 -22.15 5.60 -10.43
N GLN A 93 -21.06 6.27 -10.81
CA GLN A 93 -20.90 6.86 -12.15
C GLN A 93 -20.82 5.78 -13.23
N LEU A 94 -20.10 4.70 -12.98
CA LEU A 94 -19.97 3.56 -13.90
C LEU A 94 -21.33 2.89 -14.16
N ARG A 95 -22.15 2.69 -13.11
CA ARG A 95 -23.54 2.22 -13.29
C ARG A 95 -24.40 3.17 -14.11
N HIS A 96 -24.23 4.49 -13.91
CA HIS A 96 -24.98 5.49 -14.67
C HIS A 96 -24.64 5.45 -16.17
N ILE A 97 -23.44 5.03 -16.54
CA ILE A 97 -23.01 4.85 -17.94
C ILE A 97 -23.09 3.39 -18.40
N GLU A 98 -23.88 2.56 -17.71
CA GLU A 98 -24.15 1.15 -18.03
C GLU A 98 -22.91 0.23 -18.02
N GLN A 99 -21.86 0.61 -17.28
CA GLN A 99 -20.63 -0.17 -17.06
C GLN A 99 -20.70 -0.93 -15.72
N GLU A 100 -21.57 -1.96 -15.66
CA GLU A 100 -21.82 -2.76 -14.44
C GLU A 100 -20.59 -3.55 -13.97
N ASP A 101 -19.80 -4.11 -14.88
CA ASP A 101 -18.63 -4.91 -14.54
C ASP A 101 -17.54 -4.05 -13.88
N GLU A 102 -17.26 -2.88 -14.45
CA GLU A 102 -16.31 -1.92 -13.89
C GLU A 102 -16.79 -1.33 -12.57
N ALA A 103 -18.11 -1.11 -12.42
CA ALA A 103 -18.69 -0.72 -11.14
C ALA A 103 -18.46 -1.78 -10.07
N GLY A 104 -18.63 -3.06 -10.42
CA GLY A 104 -18.31 -4.20 -9.56
C GLY A 104 -16.84 -4.23 -9.14
N LEU A 105 -15.92 -3.97 -10.08
CA LEU A 105 -14.49 -3.89 -9.79
C LEU A 105 -14.14 -2.73 -8.86
N ALA A 106 -14.74 -1.55 -9.04
CA ALA A 106 -14.53 -0.41 -8.16
C ALA A 106 -15.00 -0.69 -6.72
N GLU A 107 -16.13 -1.39 -6.55
CA GLU A 107 -16.62 -1.83 -5.24
C GLU A 107 -15.71 -2.90 -4.61
N ALA A 108 -15.26 -3.87 -5.40
CA ALA A 108 -14.33 -4.90 -4.94
C ALA A 108 -13.01 -4.29 -4.46
N LEU A 109 -12.43 -3.37 -5.24
CA LEU A 109 -11.22 -2.64 -4.90
C LEU A 109 -11.40 -1.81 -3.62
N ARG A 110 -12.53 -1.12 -3.47
CA ARG A 110 -12.86 -0.38 -2.23
C ARG A 110 -12.88 -1.32 -1.02
N GLY A 111 -13.52 -2.48 -1.16
CA GLY A 111 -13.57 -3.51 -0.13
C GLY A 111 -12.18 -4.02 0.24
N ALA A 112 -11.34 -4.32 -0.76
CA ALA A 112 -9.98 -4.78 -0.57
C ALA A 112 -9.12 -3.75 0.16
N LEU A 113 -9.14 -2.49 -0.27
CA LEU A 113 -8.42 -1.39 0.39
C LEU A 113 -8.85 -1.18 1.85
N THR A 114 -10.15 -1.30 2.12
CA THR A 114 -10.68 -1.20 3.49
C THR A 114 -10.14 -2.32 4.39
N ARG A 115 -10.09 -3.56 3.87
CA ARG A 115 -9.52 -4.70 4.60
C ARG A 115 -8.02 -4.54 4.81
N PHE A 116 -7.30 -4.12 3.77
CA PHE A 116 -5.87 -3.85 3.82
C PHE A 116 -5.54 -2.77 4.87
N ALA A 117 -6.24 -1.64 4.85
CA ALA A 117 -6.04 -0.55 5.81
C ALA A 117 -6.24 -1.01 7.26
N LYS A 118 -7.31 -1.76 7.54
CA LYS A 118 -7.56 -2.35 8.87
C LYS A 118 -6.42 -3.26 9.31
N ARG A 119 -5.91 -4.10 8.41
CA ARG A 119 -4.79 -5.01 8.69
C ARG A 119 -3.49 -4.24 8.94
N SER A 120 -3.23 -3.19 8.16
CA SER A 120 -2.02 -2.36 8.28
C SER A 120 -1.95 -1.70 9.66
N VAL A 121 -3.06 -1.14 10.13
CA VAL A 121 -3.16 -0.55 11.47
C VAL A 121 -2.86 -1.59 12.56
N ASN A 122 -3.38 -2.81 12.43
CA ASN A 122 -3.13 -3.88 13.41
C ASN A 122 -1.65 -4.32 13.44
N ALA A 123 -1.02 -4.48 12.27
CA ALA A 123 0.40 -4.81 12.17
C ALA A 123 1.28 -3.70 12.77
N SER A 124 0.96 -2.42 12.50
CA SER A 124 1.66 -1.27 13.08
C SER A 124 1.56 -1.24 14.60
N ARG A 125 0.37 -1.47 15.16
CA ARG A 125 0.17 -1.57 16.61
C ARG A 125 1.02 -2.69 17.23
N ARG A 126 1.11 -3.85 16.57
CA ARG A 126 1.92 -4.97 17.04
C ARG A 126 3.40 -4.64 17.03
N ALA A 127 3.91 -4.02 15.97
CA ALA A 127 5.29 -3.58 15.89
C ALA A 127 5.66 -2.64 17.05
N GLN A 128 4.78 -1.69 17.39
CA GLN A 128 4.98 -0.79 18.53
C GLN A 128 5.02 -1.53 19.88
N GLN A 129 4.15 -2.53 20.06
CA GLN A 129 4.14 -3.35 21.29
C GLN A 129 5.41 -4.19 21.42
N LEU A 130 5.86 -4.82 20.34
CA LEU A 130 7.11 -5.60 20.30
C LEU A 130 8.32 -4.75 20.67
N ASN A 131 8.45 -3.55 20.07
CA ASN A 131 9.55 -2.63 20.38
C ASN A 131 9.57 -2.19 21.85
N ARG A 132 8.40 -1.92 22.43
CA ARG A 132 8.28 -1.56 23.86
C ARG A 132 8.67 -2.73 24.76
N GLY A 133 8.20 -3.94 24.46
CA GLY A 133 8.55 -5.15 25.21
C GLY A 133 10.04 -5.45 25.18
N LEU A 134 10.67 -5.36 23.99
CA LEU A 134 12.10 -5.60 23.81
C LEU A 134 12.95 -4.55 24.53
N SER A 135 12.54 -3.27 24.48
CA SER A 135 13.21 -2.20 25.24
C SER A 135 13.12 -2.41 26.75
N ALA A 136 11.97 -2.86 27.27
CA ALA A 136 11.80 -3.18 28.68
C ALA A 136 12.63 -4.40 29.11
N ALA A 137 12.68 -5.44 28.27
CA ALA A 137 13.51 -6.62 28.49
C ALA A 137 15.01 -6.27 28.51
N LEU A 138 15.48 -5.44 27.56
CA LEU A 138 16.86 -4.97 27.53
C LEU A 138 17.23 -4.15 28.77
N ARG A 139 16.37 -3.23 29.22
CA ARG A 139 16.59 -2.49 30.48
C ARG A 139 16.64 -3.41 31.69
N SER A 140 15.79 -4.44 31.73
CA SER A 140 15.78 -5.43 32.81
C SER A 140 17.06 -6.28 32.81
N LEU A 141 17.54 -6.71 31.63
CA LEU A 141 18.82 -7.40 31.49
C LEU A 141 20.01 -6.50 31.87
N GLN A 142 19.98 -5.22 31.48
CA GLN A 142 20.98 -4.24 31.92
C GLN A 142 20.96 -4.06 33.43
N ALA A 143 19.79 -3.98 34.06
CA ALA A 143 19.68 -3.89 35.51
C ALA A 143 20.23 -5.14 36.23
N LEU A 144 20.00 -6.34 35.68
CA LEU A 144 20.58 -7.58 36.20
C LEU A 144 22.10 -7.63 36.05
N GLY A 145 22.64 -7.26 34.88
CA GLY A 145 24.09 -7.19 34.65
C GLY A 145 24.80 -6.11 35.49
N VAL A 146 24.12 -4.99 35.78
CA VAL A 146 24.63 -3.94 36.69
C VAL A 146 24.63 -4.40 38.15
N GLN A 147 23.68 -5.24 38.57
CA GLN A 147 23.68 -5.83 39.90
C GLN A 147 24.81 -6.86 40.09
N GLU A 148 25.14 -7.66 39.07
CA GLU A 148 26.31 -8.56 39.14
C GLU A 148 27.63 -7.79 39.24
N ALA A 149 27.80 -6.72 38.45
CA ALA A 149 28.99 -5.89 38.50
C ALA A 149 29.11 -5.12 39.85
N GLY A 150 28.00 -4.65 40.41
CA GLY A 150 27.98 -3.96 41.71
C GLY A 150 28.25 -4.90 42.89
N ARG A 151 27.85 -6.17 42.82
CA ARG A 151 28.11 -7.16 43.88
C ARG A 151 29.58 -7.58 43.93
N LEU A 152 30.24 -7.74 42.78
CA LEU A 152 31.66 -8.11 42.71
C LEU A 152 32.61 -7.02 43.22
N ILE A 153 32.21 -5.74 43.19
CA ILE A 153 33.02 -4.62 43.73
C ILE A 153 32.83 -4.48 45.24
N ALA A 154 31.72 -4.95 45.80
CA ALA A 154 31.44 -4.86 47.24
C ALA A 154 32.05 -6.02 48.06
N GLU A 155 32.57 -7.07 47.41
CA GLU A 155 33.21 -8.23 48.04
C GLU A 155 34.75 -8.27 47.87
N ALA A 156 35.36 -7.22 47.29
CA ALA A 156 36.81 -7.06 47.13
C ALA A 156 37.36 -5.93 48.02
#